data_AF-A0A7V4Q4R4-F1
#
_entry.id   AF-A0A7V4Q4R4-F1
#
_cell.length_a   1.000
_cell.length_b   1.000
_cell.length_c   1.000
_cell.angle_alpha   90.00
_cell.angle_beta   90.00
_cell.angle_gamma   90.00
#
_symmetry.space_group_name_H-M   'P 1'
#
loop_
_entity.id
_entity.type
_entity.pdbx_description
1 polymer ?
#
loop_
_entity_poly.entity_id
_entity_poly.type
_entity_poly.pdbx_seq_one_letter_code
_entity_poly.pdbx_strand_id
1 'polypeptide(L)'
;MKRCIVVNFNETVPWRFAMKRITLSLTMLSIILAGPLSLPATGQEQQTGTTKAAHEKDAYEKSMQERLGKLGAKLDELKKKAEAGSEKAEAKMKQQLAEAEKQRQVAARKLDELGRASKDSWKKFSADVEKAAKDFERAIERAINRTE
;
A
#
# COMPACT_ATOMS: atom_id res chain seq x y z
N MET A 1 16.35 0.84 68.88
CA MET A 1 15.79 -0.53 68.81
C MET A 1 15.54 -0.86 67.34
N LYS A 2 16.27 -1.82 66.75
CA LYS A 2 15.80 -3.15 66.27
C LYS A 2 14.53 -3.07 65.40
N ARG A 3 14.36 -3.70 64.23
CA ARG A 3 15.12 -4.56 63.31
C ARG A 3 14.23 -4.65 62.04
N CYS A 4 14.80 -4.56 60.85
CA CYS A 4 14.90 -5.62 59.82
C CYS A 4 13.55 -6.20 59.31
N ILE A 5 13.16 -5.92 58.05
CA ILE A 5 13.49 -6.66 56.80
C ILE A 5 12.54 -7.83 56.54
N VAL A 6 11.97 -7.87 55.32
CA VAL A 6 11.77 -8.98 54.33
C VAL A 6 10.82 -8.37 53.28
N VAL A 7 11.16 -7.97 52.04
CA VAL A 7 11.92 -8.54 50.90
C VAL A 7 11.31 -9.81 50.30
N ASN A 8 10.68 -9.69 49.12
CA ASN A 8 10.88 -10.57 47.94
C ASN A 8 9.97 -10.12 46.78
N PHE A 9 10.26 -10.25 45.48
CA PHE A 9 11.46 -10.56 44.66
C PHE A 9 10.99 -10.65 43.19
N ASN A 10 11.96 -10.61 42.27
CA ASN A 10 11.90 -10.98 40.86
C ASN A 10 11.67 -9.82 39.86
N GLU A 11 12.69 -9.02 39.51
CA GLU A 11 13.78 -9.26 38.50
C GLU A 11 13.36 -8.80 37.08
N THR A 12 14.13 -8.09 36.25
CA THR A 12 15.59 -8.00 35.99
C THR A 12 15.96 -6.66 35.31
N VAL A 13 17.22 -6.24 35.47
CA VAL A 13 17.79 -4.90 35.18
C VAL A 13 18.69 -4.84 33.92
N PRO A 14 18.87 -3.65 33.29
CA PRO A 14 19.69 -3.40 32.11
C PRO A 14 21.11 -2.89 32.45
N TRP A 15 22.09 -3.06 31.55
CA TRP A 15 23.42 -2.43 31.66
C TRP A 15 23.87 -1.79 30.35
N ARG A 16 23.72 -0.47 30.27
CA ARG A 16 24.40 0.38 29.28
C ARG A 16 25.76 0.80 29.86
N PHE A 17 26.78 0.78 28.99
CA PHE A 17 28.07 1.49 29.07
C PHE A 17 29.06 1.11 30.19
N ALA A 18 30.11 0.39 29.80
CA ALA A 18 31.42 0.48 30.45
C ALA A 18 32.57 0.30 29.44
N MET A 19 33.44 1.31 29.38
CA MET A 19 34.82 1.35 28.85
C MET A 19 35.07 1.10 27.34
N LYS A 20 35.45 2.12 26.54
CA LYS A 20 36.80 2.74 26.41
C LYS A 20 37.85 1.72 25.93
N ARG A 21 38.19 1.75 24.63
CA ARG A 21 39.39 2.40 24.05
C ARG A 21 40.68 1.70 24.47
N ILE A 22 41.59 1.50 23.50
CA ILE A 22 43.03 1.16 23.68
C ILE A 22 43.20 -0.35 23.93
N THR A 23 43.86 -1.18 23.12
CA THR A 23 44.90 -1.01 22.09
C THR A 23 45.16 -2.39 21.46
N LEU A 24 45.83 -2.41 20.30
CA LEU A 24 46.83 -3.42 19.91
C LEU A 24 46.36 -4.86 19.63
N SER A 25 46.30 -5.19 18.33
CA SER A 25 46.80 -6.45 17.71
C SER A 25 46.17 -6.49 16.31
N LEU A 26 46.78 -5.95 15.25
CA LEU A 26 48.05 -6.38 14.67
C LEU A 26 48.17 -7.91 14.50
N THR A 27 47.23 -8.48 13.76
CA THR A 27 47.54 -9.51 12.76
C THR A 27 47.14 -8.91 11.40
N MET A 28 47.99 -8.11 10.78
CA MET A 28 49.14 -8.61 10.02
C MET A 28 48.67 -9.64 8.97
N LEU A 29 48.78 -9.17 7.72
CA LEU A 29 49.29 -9.95 6.61
C LEU A 29 48.33 -10.93 5.94
N SER A 30 47.59 -10.40 4.96
CA SER A 30 47.55 -10.99 3.62
C SER A 30 47.39 -9.88 2.58
N ILE A 31 48.44 -9.09 2.42
CA ILE A 31 48.71 -8.37 1.17
C ILE A 31 49.58 -9.31 0.34
N ILE A 32 49.03 -9.86 -0.73
CA ILE A 32 49.72 -10.40 -1.92
C ILE A 32 48.75 -10.13 -3.07
N LEU A 33 49.09 -9.63 -4.25
CA LEU A 33 50.24 -8.93 -4.81
C LEU A 33 49.75 -8.55 -6.23
N ALA A 34 50.02 -7.31 -6.63
CA ALA A 34 50.09 -6.79 -8.00
C ALA A 34 49.38 -7.54 -9.16
N GLY A 35 48.34 -6.89 -9.72
CA GLY A 35 47.91 -7.05 -11.11
C GLY A 35 47.48 -5.67 -11.64
N PRO A 36 47.85 -5.27 -12.88
CA PRO A 36 47.89 -3.87 -13.30
C PRO A 36 46.52 -3.29 -13.66
N LEU A 37 46.47 -1.96 -13.66
CA LEU A 37 45.61 -1.07 -14.46
C LEU A 37 44.48 -1.76 -15.24
N SER A 38 43.25 -1.56 -14.78
CA SER A 38 42.20 -0.91 -15.58
C SER A 38 41.05 -0.48 -14.68
N LEU A 39 40.80 0.83 -14.67
CA LEU A 39 39.46 1.36 -14.38
C LEU A 39 38.46 0.69 -15.36
N PRO A 40 37.24 0.41 -14.89
CA PRO A 40 36.22 1.41 -15.12
C PRO A 40 35.59 1.87 -13.81
N ALA A 41 35.66 3.17 -13.59
CA ALA A 41 34.65 3.87 -12.83
C ALA A 41 33.31 3.69 -13.56
N THR A 42 32.40 2.90 -13.00
CA THR A 42 30.96 3.10 -13.14
C THR A 42 30.25 2.22 -12.12
N GLY A 43 29.36 2.84 -11.35
CA GLY A 43 28.61 2.20 -10.29
C GLY A 43 27.84 0.96 -10.74
N GLN A 44 27.87 -0.06 -9.91
CA GLN A 44 26.85 -1.09 -9.87
C GLN A 44 26.25 -1.07 -8.47
N GLU A 45 25.68 0.08 -8.11
CA GLU A 45 24.55 0.12 -7.21
C GLU A 45 23.30 0.15 -8.11
N GLN A 46 22.28 -0.65 -7.76
CA GLN A 46 20.89 -0.51 -8.23
C GLN A 46 20.49 -1.11 -9.60
N GLN A 47 20.33 -2.45 -9.68
CA GLN A 47 19.43 -3.06 -10.69
C GLN A 47 18.37 -4.02 -10.12
N THR A 48 18.29 -4.19 -8.80
CA THR A 48 17.22 -4.98 -8.14
C THR A 48 15.99 -4.15 -7.77
N GLY A 49 16.07 -2.81 -7.81
CA GLY A 49 14.99 -1.92 -7.39
C GLY A 49 13.90 -1.65 -8.44
N THR A 50 14.17 -1.86 -9.73
CA THR A 50 13.22 -1.57 -10.82
C THR A 50 12.20 -2.70 -11.02
N THR A 51 12.64 -3.95 -11.01
CA THR A 51 11.77 -5.14 -11.19
C THR A 51 10.80 -5.35 -10.04
N LYS A 52 11.25 -5.20 -8.78
CA LYS A 52 10.38 -5.37 -7.60
C LYS A 52 9.23 -4.36 -7.59
N ALA A 53 9.54 -3.10 -7.88
CA ALA A 53 8.52 -2.06 -7.91
C ALA A 53 7.56 -2.22 -9.10
N ALA A 54 8.03 -2.64 -10.27
CA ALA A 54 7.14 -2.93 -11.40
C ALA A 54 6.15 -4.06 -11.09
N HIS A 55 6.57 -5.07 -10.33
CA HIS A 55 5.69 -6.15 -9.88
C HIS A 55 4.64 -5.69 -8.86
N GLU A 56 5.03 -4.86 -7.87
CA GLU A 56 4.08 -4.28 -6.90
C GLU A 56 3.02 -3.39 -7.59
N LYS A 57 3.45 -2.69 -8.64
CA LYS A 57 2.60 -1.85 -9.48
C LYS A 57 1.54 -2.67 -10.23
N ASP A 58 1.96 -3.72 -10.93
CA ASP A 58 1.07 -4.64 -11.68
C ASP A 58 0.07 -5.36 -10.76
N ALA A 59 0.55 -5.84 -9.60
CA ALA A 59 -0.30 -6.49 -8.61
C ALA A 59 -1.37 -5.54 -8.05
N TYR A 60 -1.02 -4.27 -7.79
CA TYR A 60 -1.97 -3.26 -7.36
C TYR A 60 -3.01 -2.97 -8.45
N GLU A 61 -2.58 -2.82 -9.70
CA GLU A 61 -3.46 -2.53 -10.83
C GLU A 61 -4.51 -3.63 -11.01
N LYS A 62 -4.07 -4.89 -11.03
CA LYS A 62 -4.96 -6.06 -11.14
C LYS A 62 -5.95 -6.12 -9.97
N SER A 63 -5.46 -6.03 -8.74
CA SER A 63 -6.32 -6.07 -7.55
C SER A 63 -7.37 -4.95 -7.58
N MET A 64 -7.01 -3.76 -8.05
CA MET A 64 -7.94 -2.65 -8.15
C MET A 64 -8.94 -2.82 -9.29
N GLN A 65 -8.50 -3.32 -10.46
CA GLN A 65 -9.39 -3.67 -11.56
C GLN A 65 -10.43 -4.71 -11.11
N GLU A 66 -10.02 -5.74 -10.38
CA GLU A 66 -10.92 -6.75 -9.83
C GLU A 66 -11.93 -6.15 -8.84
N ARG A 67 -11.46 -5.29 -7.93
CA ARG A 67 -12.35 -4.57 -6.98
C ARG A 67 -13.38 -3.71 -7.72
N LEU A 68 -12.94 -2.89 -8.68
CA LEU A 68 -13.83 -2.06 -9.48
C LEU A 68 -14.80 -2.88 -10.33
N GLY A 69 -14.34 -4.03 -10.86
CA GLY A 69 -15.19 -4.99 -11.58
C GLY A 69 -16.28 -5.59 -10.70
N LYS A 70 -15.92 -6.02 -9.48
CA LYS A 70 -16.88 -6.57 -8.50
C LYS A 70 -17.91 -5.53 -8.08
N LEU A 71 -17.49 -4.29 -7.84
CA LEU A 71 -18.38 -3.18 -7.54
C LEU A 71 -19.28 -2.84 -8.74
N GLY A 72 -18.74 -2.86 -9.97
CA GLY A 72 -19.51 -2.69 -11.20
C GLY A 72 -20.60 -3.76 -11.36
N ALA A 73 -20.28 -5.03 -11.11
CA ALA A 73 -21.27 -6.11 -11.17
C ALA A 73 -22.39 -5.92 -10.14
N LYS A 74 -22.07 -5.48 -8.91
CA LYS A 74 -23.09 -5.10 -7.91
C LYS A 74 -23.95 -3.95 -8.42
N LEU A 75 -23.34 -2.92 -9.03
CA LEU A 75 -24.08 -1.79 -9.58
C LEU A 75 -25.08 -2.22 -10.66
N ASP A 76 -24.67 -3.11 -11.57
CA ASP A 76 -25.55 -3.69 -12.60
C ASP A 76 -26.70 -4.50 -11.98
N GLU A 77 -26.46 -5.27 -10.92
CA GLU A 77 -27.51 -5.98 -10.19
C GLU A 77 -28.52 -5.00 -9.56
N LEU A 78 -28.04 -3.93 -8.91
CA LEU A 78 -28.91 -2.91 -8.34
C LEU A 78 -29.69 -2.17 -9.41
N LYS A 79 -29.10 -1.95 -10.59
CA LYS A 79 -29.79 -1.33 -11.72
C LYS A 79 -30.97 -2.16 -12.20
N LYS A 80 -30.79 -3.48 -12.34
CA LYS A 80 -31.88 -4.40 -12.67
C LYS A 80 -32.98 -4.42 -11.59
N LYS A 81 -32.60 -4.40 -10.31
CA LYS A 81 -33.56 -4.32 -9.20
C LYS A 81 -34.33 -3.00 -9.20
N ALA A 82 -33.67 -1.88 -9.52
CA ALA A 82 -34.30 -0.57 -9.61
C ALA A 82 -35.32 -0.48 -10.76
N GLU A 83 -35.04 -1.12 -11.90
CA GLU A 83 -35.96 -1.21 -13.04
C GLU A 83 -37.21 -2.05 -12.75
N ALA A 84 -37.17 -2.93 -11.74
CA ALA A 84 -38.33 -3.72 -11.29
C ALA A 84 -39.20 -3.00 -10.22
N GLY A 85 -38.80 -1.81 -9.78
CA GLY A 85 -39.49 -1.04 -8.73
C GLY A 85 -40.59 -0.10 -9.25
N SER A 86 -41.22 0.63 -8.32
CA SER A 86 -42.19 1.70 -8.65
C SER A 86 -41.50 2.93 -9.28
N GLU A 87 -42.13 3.60 -10.25
CA GLU A 87 -41.58 4.73 -11.03
C GLU A 87 -40.91 5.84 -10.19
N LYS A 88 -41.48 6.16 -9.01
CA LYS A 88 -40.93 7.20 -8.13
C LYS A 88 -39.67 6.74 -7.37
N ALA A 89 -39.62 5.47 -7.00
CA ALA A 89 -38.43 4.86 -6.41
C ALA A 89 -37.33 4.67 -7.48
N GLU A 90 -37.74 4.30 -8.70
CA GLU A 90 -36.89 4.12 -9.87
C GLU A 90 -36.14 5.40 -10.23
N ALA A 91 -36.79 6.57 -10.29
CA ALA A 91 -36.12 7.83 -10.64
C ALA A 91 -34.99 8.21 -9.67
N LYS A 92 -35.23 8.11 -8.36
CA LYS A 92 -34.20 8.39 -7.34
C LYS A 92 -33.08 7.36 -7.39
N MET A 93 -33.40 6.09 -7.62
CA MET A 93 -32.38 5.05 -7.74
C MET A 93 -31.55 5.21 -9.01
N LYS A 94 -32.17 5.49 -10.17
CA LYS A 94 -31.47 5.79 -11.43
C LYS A 94 -30.48 6.93 -11.27
N GLN A 95 -30.81 7.99 -10.54
CA GLN A 95 -29.88 9.08 -10.25
C GLN A 95 -28.66 8.61 -9.45
N GLN A 96 -28.86 7.81 -8.39
CA GLN A 96 -27.74 7.31 -7.58
C GLN A 96 -26.89 6.28 -8.32
N LEU A 97 -27.52 5.44 -9.14
CA LEU A 97 -26.83 4.49 -10.01
C LEU A 97 -25.99 5.20 -11.07
N ALA A 98 -26.52 6.28 -11.66
CA ALA A 98 -25.78 7.11 -12.60
C ALA A 98 -24.58 7.79 -11.93
N GLU A 99 -24.72 8.25 -10.69
CA GLU A 99 -23.61 8.80 -9.92
C GLU A 99 -22.55 7.74 -9.63
N ALA A 100 -22.97 6.54 -9.20
CA ALA A 100 -22.05 5.44 -8.95
C ALA A 100 -21.32 4.99 -10.23
N GLU A 101 -21.99 4.98 -11.38
CA GLU A 101 -21.37 4.71 -12.68
C GLU A 101 -20.35 5.79 -13.07
N LYS A 102 -20.63 7.07 -12.79
CA LYS A 102 -19.62 8.13 -12.95
C LYS A 102 -18.41 7.90 -12.06
N GLN A 103 -18.61 7.53 -10.79
CA GLN A 103 -17.51 7.25 -9.86
C GLN A 103 -16.67 6.05 -10.34
N ARG A 104 -17.31 4.99 -10.89
CA ARG A 104 -16.63 3.87 -11.53
C ARG A 104 -15.74 4.34 -12.69
N GLN A 105 -16.26 5.18 -13.58
CA GLN A 105 -15.48 5.70 -14.72
C GLN A 105 -14.30 6.56 -14.26
N VAL A 106 -14.50 7.40 -13.23
CA VAL A 106 -13.42 8.20 -12.63
C VAL A 106 -12.35 7.30 -12.03
N ALA A 107 -12.73 6.27 -11.27
CA ALA A 107 -11.79 5.32 -10.70
C ALA A 107 -11.02 4.53 -11.77
N ALA A 108 -11.70 4.09 -12.84
CA ALA A 108 -11.08 3.40 -13.97
C ALA A 108 -10.07 4.29 -14.71
N ARG A 109 -10.41 5.56 -14.95
CA ARG A 109 -9.47 6.53 -15.55
C ARG A 109 -8.26 6.78 -14.66
N LYS A 110 -8.48 7.01 -13.36
CA LYS A 110 -7.38 7.20 -12.40
C LYS A 110 -6.45 5.99 -12.31
N LEU A 111 -6.99 4.79 -12.50
CA LEU A 111 -6.22 3.56 -12.53
C LEU A 111 -5.35 3.44 -13.79
N ASP A 112 -5.87 3.81 -14.97
CA ASP A 112 -5.06 3.92 -16.20
C ASP A 112 -3.96 4.98 -16.07
N GLU A 113 -4.29 6.14 -15.50
CA GLU A 113 -3.32 7.21 -15.22
C GLU A 113 -2.23 6.75 -14.22
N LEU A 114 -2.60 5.96 -13.21
CA LEU A 114 -1.65 5.37 -12.27
C LEU A 114 -0.67 4.43 -12.97
N GLY A 115 -1.14 3.58 -13.89
CA GLY A 115 -0.29 2.69 -14.68
C GLY A 115 0.78 3.45 -15.47
N ARG A 116 0.46 4.66 -15.92
CA ARG A 116 1.40 5.57 -16.63
C ARG A 116 2.29 6.39 -15.71
N ALA A 117 2.02 6.43 -14.40
CA ALA A 117 2.71 7.30 -13.46
C ALA A 117 4.12 6.80 -13.09
N SER A 118 5.07 7.75 -12.98
CA SER A 118 6.42 7.51 -12.47
C SER A 118 6.39 7.04 -11.00
N LYS A 119 7.49 6.43 -10.54
CA LYS A 119 7.61 5.87 -9.18
C LYS A 119 7.26 6.87 -8.06
N ASP A 120 7.76 8.09 -8.16
CA ASP A 120 7.54 9.15 -7.16
C ASP A 120 6.08 9.59 -7.08
N SER A 121 5.38 9.65 -8.22
CA SER A 121 3.96 10.03 -8.27
C SER A 121 3.02 8.85 -7.99
N TRP A 122 3.49 7.62 -8.17
CA TRP A 122 2.68 6.41 -7.99
C TRP A 122 1.98 6.36 -6.64
N LYS A 123 2.71 6.63 -5.55
CA LYS A 123 2.16 6.54 -4.19
C LYS A 123 1.02 7.52 -3.95
N LYS A 124 1.10 8.71 -4.57
CA LYS A 124 0.03 9.71 -4.52
C LYS A 124 -1.16 9.28 -5.37
N PHE A 125 -0.91 8.87 -6.63
CA PHE A 125 -1.97 8.41 -7.51
C PHE A 125 -2.69 7.17 -6.96
N SER A 126 -1.99 6.23 -6.32
CA SER A 126 -2.62 5.06 -5.69
C SER A 126 -3.54 5.46 -4.54
N ALA A 127 -3.20 6.51 -3.79
CA ALA A 127 -4.07 7.04 -2.75
C ALA A 127 -5.33 7.71 -3.36
N ASP A 128 -5.18 8.44 -4.47
CA ASP A 128 -6.30 9.02 -5.21
C ASP A 128 -7.23 7.95 -5.81
N VAL A 129 -6.67 6.88 -6.37
CA VAL A 129 -7.40 5.71 -6.87
C VAL A 129 -8.14 5.03 -5.73
N GLU A 130 -7.47 4.75 -4.61
CA GLU A 130 -8.08 4.12 -3.43
C GLU A 130 -9.24 4.96 -2.89
N LYS A 131 -9.07 6.29 -2.85
CA LYS A 131 -10.14 7.21 -2.45
C LYS A 131 -11.33 7.12 -3.40
N ALA A 132 -11.10 7.15 -4.72
CA ALA A 132 -12.16 7.04 -5.72
C ALA A 132 -12.88 5.69 -5.64
N ALA A 133 -12.15 4.59 -5.43
CA ALA A 133 -12.72 3.26 -5.24
C ALA A 133 -13.59 3.19 -3.97
N LYS A 134 -13.15 3.77 -2.84
CA LYS A 134 -13.96 3.88 -1.62
C LYS A 134 -15.18 4.76 -1.79
N ASP A 135 -15.08 5.85 -2.55
CA ASP A 135 -16.21 6.71 -2.86
C ASP A 135 -17.27 5.95 -3.69
N PHE A 136 -16.84 5.13 -4.63
CA PHE A 136 -17.70 4.23 -5.41
C PHE A 136 -18.35 3.13 -4.55
N GLU A 137 -17.57 2.48 -3.68
CA GLU A 137 -18.08 1.46 -2.75
C GLU A 137 -19.17 2.04 -1.84
N ARG A 138 -18.92 3.21 -1.23
CA ARG A 138 -19.92 3.91 -0.42
C ARG A 138 -21.16 4.31 -1.22
N ALA A 139 -21.02 4.62 -2.50
CA ALA A 139 -22.16 4.93 -3.36
C ALA A 139 -23.06 3.69 -3.57
N ILE A 140 -22.44 2.52 -3.77
CA ILE A 140 -23.17 1.25 -3.88
C ILE A 140 -23.81 0.87 -2.54
N GLU A 141 -23.09 0.96 -1.42
CA GLU A 141 -23.64 0.65 -0.09
C GLU A 141 -24.88 1.51 0.23
N ARG A 142 -24.82 2.82 -0.07
CA ARG A 142 -25.97 3.73 0.10
C ARG A 142 -27.16 3.33 -0.78
N ALA A 143 -26.91 2.80 -1.98
CA ALA A 143 -27.95 2.32 -2.85
C ALA A 143 -28.55 0.99 -2.35
N ILE A 144 -27.72 0.09 -1.82
CA ILE A 144 -28.17 -1.19 -1.23
C ILE A 144 -29.03 -0.95 0.01
N ASN A 145 -28.57 -0.16 0.98
CA ASN A 145 -29.24 0.09 2.25
C ASN A 145 -30.58 0.83 2.12
N ARG A 146 -30.96 1.29 0.92
CA ARG A 146 -32.28 1.85 0.63
C ARG A 146 -33.24 0.88 -0.05
N THR A 147 -32.71 -0.27 -0.49
CA THR A 147 -33.47 -1.31 -1.19
C THR A 147 -33.90 -2.42 -0.22
N GLU A 148 -33.19 -2.60 0.90
CA GLU A 148 -33.63 -3.38 2.07
C GLU A 148 -34.53 -2.56 2.99
#